data_AF-A0A960M564-F1
#
_entry.id   AF-A0A960M564-F1
#
_cell.length_a   1.000
_cell.length_b   1.000
_cell.length_c   1.000
_cell.angle_alpha   90.00
_cell.angle_beta   90.00
_cell.angle_gamma   90.00
#
_symmetry.space_group_name_H-M   'P 1'
#
loop_
_entity.id
_entity.type
_entity.pdbx_description
1 polymer ?
#
loop_
_entity_poly.entity_id
_entity_poly.type
_entity_poly.pdbx_seq_one_letter_code
_entity_poly.pdbx_strand_id
1 'polypeptide(L)'
;MPDLNEESLAALTKLCRINCSDEELKTLLQNLQSILGYIDQLKEVDTENVPVCNHVSEEIETFMREDEVTESLDRHTFLENSPSHVGGMIRVPTVIKF
;
A
#
# COMPACT_ATOMS: atom_id res chain seq x y z
N MET A 1 -14.62 -3.05 16.19
CA MET A 1 -13.46 -3.28 15.28
C MET A 1 -12.78 -4.54 15.76
N PRO A 2 -12.16 -5.36 14.89
CA PRO A 2 -11.41 -6.50 15.37
C PRO A 2 -10.36 -6.00 16.37
N ASP A 3 -10.29 -6.63 17.54
CA ASP A 3 -9.32 -6.27 18.56
C ASP A 3 -7.92 -6.44 17.97
N LEU A 4 -7.22 -5.33 17.73
CA LEU A 4 -5.85 -5.37 17.22
C LEU A 4 -4.98 -6.04 18.27
N ASN A 5 -4.48 -7.22 17.92
CA ASN A 5 -3.68 -8.12 18.74
C ASN A 5 -2.42 -8.54 17.99
N GLU A 6 -1.53 -9.28 18.65
CA GLU A 6 -0.23 -9.68 18.07
C GLU A 6 -0.39 -10.52 16.78
N GLU A 7 -1.39 -11.40 16.72
CA GLU A 7 -1.64 -12.25 15.55
C GLU A 7 -2.10 -11.42 14.33
N SER A 8 -3.06 -10.53 14.52
CA SER A 8 -3.54 -9.62 13.47
C SER A 8 -2.46 -8.65 13.03
N LEU A 9 -1.60 -8.19 13.95
CA LEU A 9 -0.44 -7.37 13.61
C LEU A 9 0.59 -8.15 12.77
N ALA A 10 0.89 -9.39 13.12
CA ALA A 10 1.79 -10.24 12.34
C ALA A 10 1.24 -10.55 10.94
N ALA A 11 -0.08 -10.72 10.81
CA ALA A 11 -0.74 -10.83 9.51
C ALA A 11 -0.59 -9.53 8.69
N LEU A 12 -0.78 -8.37 9.33
CA LEU A 12 -0.65 -7.07 8.70
C LEU A 12 0.77 -6.78 8.21
N THR A 13 1.80 -7.03 9.04
CA THR A 13 3.20 -6.81 8.64
C THR A 13 3.59 -7.68 7.45
N LYS A 14 3.11 -8.93 7.41
CA LYS A 14 3.29 -9.85 6.28
C LYS A 14 2.62 -9.33 5.00
N LEU A 15 1.41 -8.76 5.11
CA LEU A 15 0.70 -8.14 3.97
C LEU A 15 1.46 -6.93 3.44
N CYS A 16 1.98 -6.08 4.33
CA CYS A 16 2.72 -4.87 3.98
C CYS A 16 4.19 -5.14 3.58
N ARG A 17 4.67 -6.39 3.68
CA ARG A 17 6.08 -6.76 3.44
C ARG A 17 7.07 -6.04 4.35
N ILE A 18 6.66 -5.74 5.58
CA ILE A 18 7.49 -5.09 6.59
C ILE A 18 8.01 -6.16 7.54
N ASN A 19 9.32 -6.22 7.72
CA ASN A 19 9.94 -7.09 8.71
C ASN A 19 10.23 -6.28 9.97
N CYS A 20 9.71 -6.72 11.11
CA CYS A 20 9.88 -6.06 12.41
C CYS A 20 10.47 -7.04 13.41
N SER A 21 11.29 -6.54 14.32
CA SER A 21 11.70 -7.26 15.52
C SER A 21 10.55 -7.38 16.53
N ASP A 22 10.69 -8.29 17.50
CA ASP A 22 9.67 -8.49 18.55
C ASP A 22 9.47 -7.23 19.41
N GLU A 23 10.53 -6.45 19.62
CA GLU A 23 10.45 -5.17 20.35
C GLU A 23 9.66 -4.13 19.54
N GLU A 24 9.97 -3.99 18.25
CA GLU A 24 9.25 -3.09 17.35
C GLU A 24 7.78 -3.46 17.23
N LEU A 25 7.44 -4.77 17.18
CA LEU A 25 6.06 -5.23 17.14
C LEU A 25 5.27 -4.81 18.37
N LYS A 26 5.87 -4.88 19.57
CA LYS A 26 5.20 -4.43 20.81
C LYS A 26 4.92 -2.93 20.79
N THR A 27 5.90 -2.13 20.37
CA THR A 27 5.73 -0.68 20.25
C THR A 27 4.70 -0.34 19.17
N LEU A 28 4.75 -1.02 18.02
CA LEU A 28 3.83 -0.82 16.91
C LEU A 28 2.39 -1.16 17.30
N LEU A 29 2.19 -2.24 18.07
CA LEU A 29 0.89 -2.63 18.60
C LEU A 29 0.28 -1.51 19.47
N GLN A 30 1.04 -1.00 20.43
CA GLN A 30 0.58 0.09 21.32
C GLN A 30 0.25 1.37 20.57
N ASN A 31 1.09 1.73 19.59
CA ASN A 31 0.90 2.92 18.78
C ASN A 31 -0.36 2.79 17.91
N LEU A 32 -0.53 1.65 17.24
CA LEU A 32 -1.70 1.42 16.38
C LEU A 32 -2.99 1.33 17.18
N GLN A 33 -2.99 0.70 18.36
CA GLN A 33 -4.14 0.71 19.26
C GLN A 33 -4.54 2.15 19.66
N SER A 34 -3.56 2.99 19.95
CA SER A 34 -3.79 4.41 20.28
C SER A 34 -4.38 5.18 19.09
N ILE A 35 -3.85 4.97 17.88
CA ILE A 35 -4.35 5.61 16.64
C ILE A 35 -5.79 5.14 16.33
N LEU A 36 -6.08 3.84 16.44
CA LEU A 36 -7.41 3.31 16.22
C LEU A 36 -8.41 3.85 17.26
N GLY A 37 -7.98 3.97 18.52
CA GLY A 37 -8.78 4.61 19.57
C GLY A 37 -9.09 6.08 19.28
N TYR A 38 -8.16 6.81 18.65
CA TYR A 38 -8.42 8.17 18.19
C TYR A 38 -9.40 8.22 17.01
N ILE A 39 -9.24 7.34 16.02
CA ILE A 39 -10.14 7.24 14.85
C ILE A 39 -11.57 6.86 15.27
N ASP A 40 -11.74 6.12 16.35
CA ASP A 40 -13.05 5.73 16.87
C ASP A 40 -13.95 6.92 17.22
N GLN A 41 -13.40 8.11 17.46
CA GLN A 41 -14.17 9.36 17.62
C GLN A 41 -15.06 9.68 16.41
N LEU A 42 -14.68 9.23 15.20
CA LEU A 42 -15.46 9.45 13.99
C LEU A 42 -16.81 8.71 14.00
N LYS A 43 -16.98 7.69 14.86
CA LYS A 43 -18.25 6.97 15.01
C LYS A 43 -19.36 7.81 15.65
N GLU A 44 -19.00 8.90 16.31
CA GLU A 44 -19.96 9.81 16.95
C GLU A 44 -20.72 10.68 15.91
N VAL A 45 -20.23 10.73 14.68
CA VAL A 45 -20.81 11.53 13.60
C VAL A 45 -21.70 10.63 12.74
N ASP A 46 -22.97 11.01 12.56
CA ASP A 46 -23.92 10.31 11.69
C ASP A 46 -23.58 10.56 10.21
N THR A 47 -23.38 9.47 9.46
CA THR A 47 -23.09 9.50 8.02
C THR A 47 -24.07 8.65 7.20
N GLU A 48 -25.23 8.23 7.73
CA GLU A 48 -26.16 7.30 7.04
C GLU A 48 -26.59 7.78 5.66
N ASN A 49 -26.76 9.10 5.48
CA ASN A 49 -27.21 9.72 4.23
C ASN A 49 -26.14 10.59 3.57
N VAL A 50 -24.88 10.46 3.98
CA VAL A 50 -23.77 11.22 3.42
C VAL A 50 -23.10 10.39 2.32
N PRO A 51 -23.07 10.86 1.06
CA PRO A 51 -22.38 10.14 0.00
C PRO A 51 -20.87 10.08 0.27
N VAL A 52 -20.23 8.96 -0.07
CA VAL A 52 -18.78 8.79 0.07
C VAL A 52 -18.06 9.74 -0.88
N CYS A 53 -17.11 10.52 -0.35
CA CYS A 53 -16.25 11.38 -1.15
C CYS A 53 -15.06 10.58 -1.71
N ASN A 54 -15.19 10.06 -2.94
CA ASN A 54 -14.10 9.38 -3.63
C ASN A 54 -13.07 10.37 -4.20
N HIS A 55 -13.55 11.53 -4.63
CA HIS A 55 -12.76 12.58 -5.24
C HIS A 55 -13.32 13.94 -4.84
N VAL A 56 -12.42 14.91 -4.66
CA VAL A 56 -12.79 16.27 -4.23
C VAL A 56 -13.35 17.10 -5.39
N SER A 57 -12.92 16.81 -6.63
CA SER A 57 -13.44 17.48 -7.82
C SER A 57 -14.80 16.90 -8.22
N GLU A 58 -15.77 17.77 -8.45
CA GLU A 58 -17.11 17.39 -8.93
C GLU A 58 -17.09 17.02 -10.42
N GLU A 59 -16.15 17.57 -11.19
CA GLU A 59 -15.98 17.31 -12.61
C GLU A 59 -14.93 16.23 -12.83
N ILE A 60 -15.34 14.98 -12.70
CA ILE A 60 -14.51 13.83 -13.06
C ILE A 60 -15.23 13.06 -14.14
N GLU A 61 -14.78 13.27 -15.36
CA GLU A 61 -15.13 12.42 -16.48
C GLU A 61 -14.20 11.21 -16.51
N THR A 62 -14.68 10.10 -17.07
CA THR A 62 -13.81 8.95 -17.34
C THR A 62 -12.88 9.32 -18.50
N PHE A 63 -11.67 9.77 -18.17
CA PHE A 63 -10.67 10.08 -19.18
C PHE A 63 -10.15 8.79 -19.81
N MET A 64 -10.47 8.60 -21.09
CA MET A 64 -9.90 7.53 -21.90
C MET A 64 -8.65 8.04 -22.61
N ARG A 65 -7.66 7.15 -22.77
CA ARG A 65 -6.49 7.38 -23.61
C ARG A 65 -6.75 6.77 -24.98
N GLU A 66 -6.48 7.51 -26.04
CA GLU A 66 -6.51 6.98 -27.41
C GLU A 66 -5.53 5.80 -27.57
N ASP A 67 -5.89 4.82 -28.40
CA ASP A 67 -5.08 3.63 -28.65
C ASP A 67 -3.97 3.90 -29.68
N GLU A 68 -3.06 4.81 -29.33
CA GLU A 68 -1.92 5.19 -30.16
C GLU A 68 -0.60 4.66 -29.58
N VAL A 69 0.30 4.23 -30.47
CA VAL A 69 1.64 3.76 -30.09
C VAL A 69 2.55 4.95 -29.84
N THR A 70 3.20 4.97 -28.68
CA THR A 70 4.20 5.97 -28.29
C THR A 70 5.58 5.35 -28.14
N GLU A 71 6.63 6.17 -28.23
CA GLU A 71 7.99 5.71 -27.97
C GLU A 71 8.12 5.19 -26.54
N SER A 72 8.68 4.00 -26.39
CA SER A 72 8.98 3.42 -25.08
C SER A 72 10.25 4.04 -24.48
N LEU A 73 10.34 4.03 -23.15
CA LEU A 73 11.53 4.50 -22.44
C LEU A 73 12.78 3.70 -22.89
N ASP A 74 13.88 4.41 -23.14
CA ASP A 74 15.15 3.77 -23.48
C ASP A 74 15.58 2.77 -22.40
N ARG A 75 16.11 1.62 -22.84
CA ARG A 75 16.44 0.51 -21.94
C ARG A 75 17.54 0.87 -20.95
N HIS A 76 18.51 1.70 -21.32
CA HIS A 76 19.56 2.14 -20.39
C HIS A 76 18.94 3.00 -19.28
N THR A 77 18.14 4.00 -19.66
CA THR A 77 17.42 4.88 -18.71
C THR A 77 16.49 4.08 -17.79
N PHE A 78 15.79 3.08 -18.33
CA PHE A 78 14.91 2.20 -17.54
C PHE A 78 15.66 1.43 -16.45
N LEU A 79 16.89 0.98 -16.74
CA LEU A 79 17.68 0.14 -15.82
C LEU A 79 18.56 0.93 -14.85
N GLU A 80 18.73 2.22 -15.06
CA GLU A 80 19.64 3.09 -14.28
C GLU A 80 19.38 3.02 -12.77
N ASN A 81 18.10 2.97 -12.37
CA ASN A 81 17.70 2.89 -10.96
C ASN A 81 17.49 1.45 -10.45
N SER A 82 17.78 0.44 -11.25
CA SER A 82 17.60 -0.96 -10.86
C SER A 82 18.70 -1.41 -9.90
N PRO A 83 18.39 -1.98 -8.72
CA PRO A 83 19.40 -2.48 -7.79
C PRO A 83 20.33 -3.55 -8.38
N SER A 84 19.84 -4.33 -9.34
CA SER A 84 20.63 -5.31 -10.08
C SER A 84 19.97 -5.62 -11.42
N HIS A 85 20.77 -5.71 -12.48
CA HIS A 85 20.30 -6.03 -13.82
C HIS A 85 21.31 -6.90 -14.56
N VAL A 86 20.82 -7.78 -15.45
CA VAL A 86 21.64 -8.67 -16.28
C VAL A 86 20.97 -8.83 -17.64
N GLY A 87 21.73 -8.72 -18.73
CA GLY A 87 21.21 -8.97 -20.08
C GLY A 87 20.04 -8.07 -20.48
N GLY A 88 19.95 -6.85 -19.95
CA GLY A 88 18.85 -5.93 -20.21
C GLY A 88 17.57 -6.17 -19.39
N MET A 89 17.64 -6.99 -18.33
CA MET A 89 16.52 -7.33 -17.45
C MET A 89 16.83 -6.96 -15.99
N ILE A 90 15.81 -6.67 -15.19
CA ILE A 90 15.94 -6.53 -13.73
C ILE A 90 16.17 -7.91 -13.12
N ARG A 91 17.20 -8.04 -12.30
CA ARG A 91 17.54 -9.29 -11.62
C ARG A 91 16.88 -9.31 -10.23
N VAL A 92 16.07 -10.34 -9.98
CA VAL A 92 15.43 -10.59 -8.69
C VAL A 92 15.72 -12.01 -8.18
N PRO A 93 15.61 -12.28 -6.87
CA PRO A 93 15.64 -13.65 -6.35
C PRO A 93 14.55 -14.50 -6.99
N THR A 94 14.87 -15.75 -7.31
CA THR A 94 13.94 -16.69 -7.95
C THR A 94 12.75 -17.01 -7.02
N VAL A 95 11.54 -16.85 -7.53
CA VAL A 95 10.29 -17.16 -6.82
C VAL A 95 9.77 -18.52 -7.29
N ILE A 96 10.44 -19.61 -6.92
CA ILE A 96 9.94 -20.98 -7.11
C ILE A 96 9.65 -21.56 -5.73
N LYS A 97 8.41 -22.01 -5.51
CA LYS A 97 8.02 -22.80 -4.32
C LYS A 97 7.74 -24.23 -4.80
N PHE A 98 8.45 -25.20 -4.24
CA PHE A 98 8.10 -26.62 -4.32
C PHE A 98 7.21 -26.99 -3.13
#